data_AF-A0A535I210-F1
#
_entry.id   AF-A0A535I210-F1
#
_cell.length_a   1.000
_cell.length_b   1.000
_cell.length_c   1.000
_cell.angle_alpha   90.00
_cell.angle_beta   90.00
_cell.angle_gamma   90.00
#
_symmetry.space_group_name_H-M   'P 1'
#
loop_
_entity.id
_entity.type
_entity.pdbx_description
1 polymer ?
#
loop_
_entity_poly.entity_id
_entity_poly.type
_entity_poly.pdbx_seq_one_letter_code
_entity_poly.pdbx_strand_id
1 'polypeptide(L)'
;MDAGVTAVAHDVHACALCAANASAGHAQAPAERDRRDELLPWAVALTVGVLIASFGVGGDRWLGLGSIGGVLAGAAFAYQALRHAQAKSRAVHENAVKALNTEADDRVAMVIRQFEWAVNDLASLKREQDRAQVTADLLVVQGRARERHIRKLDRDLAEARRSQERAASADAPRAEFDGAAEESGLRFRWGLHFDGSVLRLELDCDTSTRATRVRIADRFGMTVMKSLTPMHTGDGSLSFALADPPADLIEDLESGREIGYHLQALCDYEWLPLRLEDSGRRTRLVMDKRGQMFRVTAPNMTATSANPFDYTNDAFFTL
;
A
#
# COMPACT_ATOMS: atom_id res chain seq x y z
N MET A 1 -12.63 9.08 -21.06
CA MET A 1 -12.30 9.88 -19.86
C MET A 1 -10.84 9.64 -19.61
N ASP A 2 -10.01 10.45 -20.27
CA ASP A 2 -8.57 10.28 -20.28
C ASP A 2 -7.97 11.02 -19.08
N ALA A 3 -7.33 10.27 -18.20
CA ALA A 3 -6.59 10.82 -17.07
C ALA A 3 -5.30 11.46 -17.62
N GLY A 4 -5.34 12.78 -17.79
CA GLY A 4 -4.17 13.58 -18.12
C GLY A 4 -3.14 13.51 -16.99
N VAL A 5 -1.98 12.93 -17.30
CA VAL A 5 -0.77 13.03 -16.48
C VAL A 5 -0.31 14.49 -16.55
N THR A 6 -0.46 15.22 -15.46
CA THR A 6 0.12 16.57 -15.32
C THR A 6 1.63 16.43 -15.20
N ALA A 7 2.33 16.59 -16.32
CA ALA A 7 3.76 16.79 -16.34
C ALA A 7 4.07 18.10 -15.59
N VAL A 8 4.66 17.98 -14.40
CA VAL A 8 5.23 19.11 -13.68
C VAL A 8 6.42 19.62 -14.49
N ALA A 9 6.26 20.78 -15.12
CA ALA A 9 7.35 21.50 -15.74
C ALA A 9 8.32 21.96 -14.64
N HIS A 10 9.37 21.18 -14.40
CA HIS A 10 10.49 21.61 -13.57
C HIS A 10 11.36 22.59 -14.37
N ASP A 11 11.62 23.75 -13.77
CA ASP A 11 12.47 24.83 -14.28
C ASP A 11 13.73 24.32 -14.99
N VAL A 12 13.91 24.78 -16.23
CA VAL A 12 15.01 24.45 -17.15
C VAL A 12 16.35 25.10 -16.71
N HIS A 13 16.44 25.60 -15.47
CA HIS A 13 17.59 26.35 -14.96
C HIS A 13 18.50 25.61 -13.98
N ALA A 14 18.33 24.30 -13.74
CA ALA A 14 19.15 23.58 -12.76
C ALA A 14 19.71 22.23 -13.24
N CYS A 15 20.07 22.08 -14.53
CA CYS A 15 20.90 20.94 -14.91
C CYS A 15 22.35 21.21 -14.49
N ALA A 16 22.80 20.56 -13.41
CA ALA A 16 24.16 20.66 -12.90
C ALA A 16 25.23 20.34 -13.98
N LEU A 17 24.90 19.47 -14.94
CA LEU A 17 25.76 19.14 -16.08
C LEU A 17 25.87 20.30 -17.10
N CYS A 18 24.78 21.03 -17.34
CA CYS A 18 24.83 22.21 -18.22
C CYS A 18 25.58 23.38 -17.57
N ALA A 19 25.43 23.57 -16.26
CA ALA A 19 26.19 24.58 -15.51
C ALA A 19 27.69 24.25 -15.45
N ALA A 20 28.05 22.96 -15.32
CA ALA A 20 29.44 22.49 -15.36
C ALA A 20 30.09 22.66 -16.75
N ASN A 21 29.34 22.42 -17.83
CA ASN A 21 29.84 22.66 -19.19
C ASN A 21 29.98 24.16 -19.51
N ALA A 22 29.07 25.00 -19.00
CA ALA A 22 29.15 26.45 -19.18
C ALA A 22 30.37 27.07 -18.45
N SER A 23 30.69 26.59 -17.25
CA SER A 23 31.87 27.05 -16.50
C SER A 23 33.19 26.54 -17.10
N ALA A 24 33.20 25.34 -17.69
CA ALA A 24 34.35 24.83 -18.43
C ALA A 24 34.66 25.65 -19.70
N GLY A 25 33.64 26.18 -20.38
CA GLY A 25 33.79 27.08 -21.53
C GLY A 25 34.30 28.50 -21.19
N HIS A 26 34.36 28.85 -19.90
CA HIS A 26 34.87 30.14 -19.41
C HIS A 26 36.20 30.04 -18.66
N ALA A 27 36.89 28.90 -18.74
CA ALA A 27 38.28 28.81 -18.35
C ALA A 27 39.10 29.78 -19.23
N GLN A 28 39.40 30.96 -18.67
CA GLN A 28 40.16 32.02 -19.32
C GLN A 28 41.41 31.43 -19.98
N ALA A 29 41.52 31.64 -21.31
CA ALA A 29 42.75 31.40 -22.02
C ALA A 29 43.89 32.11 -21.26
N PRO A 30 44.97 31.40 -20.88
CA PRO A 30 46.07 32.04 -20.17
C PRO A 30 46.59 33.19 -21.03
N ALA A 31 46.77 34.36 -20.43
CA ALA A 31 47.30 35.54 -21.11
C ALA A 31 48.57 35.16 -21.88
N GLU A 32 48.55 35.34 -23.20
CA GLU A 32 49.65 35.02 -24.10
C GLU A 32 50.80 36.00 -23.81
N ARG A 33 51.64 35.65 -22.84
CA ARG A 33 52.83 36.41 -22.45
C ARG A 33 53.81 36.33 -23.62
N ASP A 34 54.15 37.46 -24.22
CA ASP A 34 54.99 37.51 -25.42
C ASP A 34 56.36 36.91 -25.12
N ARG A 35 56.57 35.69 -25.61
CA ARG A 35 57.77 34.85 -25.37
C ARG A 35 59.05 35.52 -25.85
N ARG A 36 58.94 36.58 -26.67
CA ARG A 36 60.05 37.35 -27.21
C ARG A 36 60.77 38.19 -26.14
N ASP A 37 60.05 38.73 -25.16
CA ASP A 37 60.63 39.57 -24.11
C ASP A 37 61.45 38.75 -23.09
N GLU A 38 61.10 37.49 -22.89
CA GLU A 38 61.85 36.57 -22.01
C GLU A 38 63.15 36.07 -22.65
N LEU A 39 63.23 36.00 -23.99
CA LEU A 39 64.39 35.47 -24.71
C LEU A 39 65.47 36.54 -24.99
N LEU A 40 65.07 37.80 -24.99
CA LEU A 40 65.94 38.95 -25.30
C LEU A 40 67.19 39.06 -24.38
N PRO A 41 67.11 38.92 -23.04
CA PRO A 41 68.30 39.00 -22.18
C PRO A 41 69.27 37.83 -22.39
N TRP A 42 68.77 36.65 -22.73
CA TRP A 42 69.62 35.48 -23.02
C TRP A 42 70.35 35.63 -24.35
N ALA A 43 69.68 36.17 -25.37
CA ALA A 43 70.29 36.48 -26.66
C ALA A 43 71.41 37.53 -26.52
N VAL A 44 71.17 38.58 -25.71
CA VAL A 44 72.19 39.60 -25.41
C VAL A 44 73.37 39.00 -24.63
N ALA A 45 73.11 38.14 -23.64
CA ALA A 45 74.18 37.48 -22.89
C ALA A 45 75.04 36.56 -23.78
N LEU A 46 74.42 35.84 -24.72
CA LEU A 46 75.13 34.98 -25.68
C LEU A 46 75.96 35.79 -26.67
N THR A 47 75.42 36.88 -27.24
CA THR A 47 76.18 37.70 -28.19
C THR A 47 77.38 38.38 -27.53
N VAL A 48 77.21 38.90 -26.30
CA VAL A 48 78.31 39.47 -25.50
C VAL A 48 79.35 38.39 -25.16
N GLY A 49 78.92 37.21 -24.72
CA GLY A 49 79.82 36.08 -24.43
C GLY A 49 80.65 35.63 -25.63
N VAL A 50 80.03 35.55 -26.82
CA VAL A 50 80.70 35.20 -28.08
C VAL A 50 81.69 36.28 -28.52
N LEU A 51 81.36 37.55 -28.34
CA LEU A 51 82.27 38.67 -28.65
C LEU A 51 83.51 38.63 -27.75
N ILE A 52 83.33 38.40 -26.44
CA ILE A 52 84.43 38.29 -25.47
C ILE A 52 85.32 37.08 -25.77
N ALA A 53 84.73 35.93 -26.13
CA ALA A 53 85.50 34.73 -26.48
C ALA A 53 86.33 34.92 -27.78
N SER A 54 85.74 35.60 -28.77
CA SER A 54 86.34 35.78 -30.09
C SER A 54 87.48 36.82 -30.07
N PHE A 55 87.27 37.97 -29.43
CA PHE A 55 88.18 39.12 -29.45
C PHE A 55 89.00 39.34 -28.17
N GLY A 56 88.74 38.60 -27.09
CA GLY A 56 89.49 38.71 -25.85
C GLY A 56 90.95 38.23 -25.99
N VAL A 57 91.87 38.87 -25.27
CA VAL A 57 93.30 38.50 -25.22
C VAL A 57 93.63 37.91 -23.86
N GLY A 58 94.23 36.71 -23.82
CA GLY A 58 94.61 36.05 -22.56
C GLY A 58 93.44 35.40 -21.81
N GLY A 59 93.41 35.55 -20.47
CA GLY A 59 92.49 34.86 -19.55
C GLY A 59 91.01 35.14 -19.77
N ASP A 60 90.66 36.29 -20.36
CA ASP A 60 89.27 36.72 -20.56
C ASP A 60 88.48 35.82 -21.53
N ARG A 61 89.17 35.09 -22.43
CA ARG A 61 88.52 34.14 -23.35
C ARG A 61 87.86 32.97 -22.61
N TRP A 62 88.40 32.60 -21.44
CA TRP A 62 87.83 31.55 -20.61
C TRP A 62 86.49 31.97 -19.96
N LEU A 63 86.32 33.26 -19.65
CA LEU A 63 85.05 33.80 -19.16
C LEU A 63 83.97 33.81 -20.25
N GLY A 64 84.34 34.16 -21.48
CA GLY A 64 83.44 34.07 -22.64
C GLY A 64 82.96 32.64 -22.91
N LEU A 65 83.88 31.66 -22.89
CA LEU A 65 83.53 30.23 -23.04
C LEU A 65 82.65 29.71 -21.89
N GLY A 66 82.92 30.15 -20.66
CA GLY A 66 82.13 29.77 -19.48
C GLY A 66 80.69 30.27 -19.54
N SER A 67 80.46 31.50 -20.02
CA SER A 67 79.10 32.05 -20.14
C SER A 67 78.25 31.31 -21.19
N ILE A 68 78.82 31.00 -22.35
CA ILE A 68 78.16 30.19 -23.39
C ILE A 68 77.84 28.78 -22.86
N GLY A 69 78.80 28.15 -22.18
CA GLY A 69 78.61 26.84 -21.55
C GLY A 69 77.50 26.85 -20.50
N GLY A 70 77.42 27.89 -19.67
CA GLY A 70 76.37 28.07 -18.67
C GLY A 70 74.97 28.23 -19.28
N VAL A 71 74.83 29.01 -20.36
CA VAL A 71 73.55 29.18 -21.06
C VAL A 71 73.11 27.87 -21.73
N LEU A 72 74.03 27.13 -22.37
CA LEU A 72 73.72 25.83 -22.97
C LEU A 72 73.33 24.78 -21.92
N ALA A 73 74.03 24.73 -20.79
CA ALA A 73 73.68 23.85 -19.68
C ALA A 73 72.29 24.21 -19.13
N GLY A 74 72.01 25.49 -18.90
CA GLY A 74 70.69 25.97 -18.46
C GLY A 74 69.57 25.61 -19.45
N ALA A 75 69.80 25.78 -20.74
CA ALA A 75 68.84 25.39 -21.79
C ALA A 75 68.60 23.88 -21.81
N ALA A 76 69.64 23.06 -21.64
CA ALA A 76 69.53 21.61 -21.55
C ALA A 76 68.73 21.17 -20.31
N PHE A 77 68.98 21.79 -19.15
CA PHE A 77 68.21 21.53 -17.92
C PHE A 77 66.74 21.95 -18.07
N ALA A 78 66.47 23.13 -18.64
CA ALA A 78 65.11 23.60 -18.89
C ALA A 78 64.37 22.68 -19.87
N TYR A 79 65.04 22.22 -20.93
CA TYR A 79 64.47 21.26 -21.88
C TYR A 79 64.16 19.92 -21.23
N GLN A 80 65.07 19.39 -20.40
CA GLN A 80 64.82 18.15 -19.66
C GLN A 80 63.66 18.31 -18.66
N ALA A 81 63.60 19.42 -17.93
CA ALA A 81 62.50 19.73 -17.01
C ALA A 81 61.16 19.82 -17.75
N LEU A 82 61.12 20.48 -18.92
CA LEU A 82 59.94 20.56 -19.77
C LEU A 82 59.52 19.18 -20.29
N ARG A 83 60.48 18.35 -20.72
CA ARG A 83 60.20 16.99 -21.18
C ARG A 83 59.62 16.11 -20.07
N HIS A 84 60.14 16.24 -18.84
CA HIS A 84 59.59 15.53 -17.68
C HIS A 84 58.20 16.06 -17.31
N ALA A 85 57.98 17.37 -17.36
CA ALA A 85 56.66 17.96 -17.12
C ALA A 85 55.63 17.50 -18.17
N GLN A 86 56.01 17.43 -19.45
CA GLN A 86 55.16 16.91 -20.53
C GLN A 86 54.89 15.41 -20.39
N ALA A 87 55.88 14.61 -19.98
CA ALA A 87 55.66 13.19 -19.72
C ALA A 87 54.67 12.98 -18.56
N LYS A 88 54.80 13.77 -17.49
CA LYS A 88 53.86 13.75 -16.37
C LYS A 88 52.46 14.21 -16.78
N SER A 89 52.34 15.28 -17.57
CA SER A 89 51.03 15.76 -18.02
C SER A 89 50.34 14.74 -18.92
N ARG A 90 51.06 14.10 -19.85
CA ARG A 90 50.52 13.00 -20.67
C ARG A 90 50.02 11.84 -19.82
N ALA A 91 50.79 11.40 -18.82
CA ALA A 91 50.36 10.33 -17.92
C ALA A 91 49.11 10.72 -17.12
N VAL A 92 49.01 11.99 -16.67
CA VAL A 92 47.82 12.50 -15.98
C VAL A 92 46.60 12.52 -16.92
N HIS A 93 46.77 12.98 -18.16
CA HIS A 93 45.70 12.98 -19.15
C HIS A 93 45.23 11.57 -19.51
N GLU A 94 46.16 10.63 -19.73
CA GLU A 94 45.82 9.22 -19.99
C GLU A 94 45.06 8.59 -18.82
N ASN A 95 45.48 8.87 -17.58
CA ASN A 95 44.77 8.38 -16.39
C ASN A 95 43.38 9.02 -16.25
N ALA A 96 43.24 10.31 -16.54
CA ALA A 96 41.95 11.00 -16.53
C ALA A 96 41.00 10.43 -17.59
N VAL A 97 41.48 10.17 -18.81
CA VAL A 97 40.69 9.54 -19.88
C VAL A 97 40.25 8.13 -19.48
N LYS A 98 41.15 7.34 -18.89
CA LYS A 98 40.81 5.99 -18.39
C LYS A 98 39.74 6.06 -17.30
N ALA A 99 39.87 6.98 -16.34
CA ALA A 99 38.90 7.14 -15.26
C ALA A 99 37.50 7.53 -15.78
N LEU A 100 37.44 8.45 -16.75
CA LEU A 100 36.18 8.82 -17.41
C LEU A 100 35.56 7.66 -18.18
N ASN A 101 36.39 6.83 -18.84
CA ASN A 101 35.90 5.66 -19.54
C ASN A 101 35.35 4.60 -18.57
N THR A 102 36.05 4.32 -17.47
CA THR A 102 35.54 3.40 -16.45
C THR A 102 34.25 3.90 -15.81
N GLU A 103 34.11 5.20 -15.59
CA GLU A 103 32.88 5.78 -15.08
C GLU A 103 31.73 5.66 -16.11
N ALA A 104 32.03 5.84 -17.40
CA ALA A 104 31.06 5.61 -18.46
C ALA A 104 30.62 4.14 -18.52
N ASP A 105 31.56 3.19 -18.43
CA ASP A 105 31.28 1.76 -18.41
C ASP A 105 30.43 1.37 -17.18
N ASP A 106 30.72 1.92 -16.00
CA ASP A 106 29.95 1.69 -14.77
C ASP A 106 28.51 2.22 -14.89
N ARG A 107 28.32 3.40 -15.50
CA ARG A 107 26.99 3.97 -15.76
C ARG A 107 26.20 3.09 -16.73
N VAL A 108 26.84 2.58 -17.80
CA VAL A 108 26.19 1.65 -18.75
C VAL A 108 25.82 0.34 -18.07
N ALA A 109 26.71 -0.23 -17.27
CA ALA A 109 26.43 -1.45 -16.52
C ALA A 109 25.25 -1.29 -15.56
N MET A 110 25.14 -0.14 -14.89
CA MET A 110 24.00 0.18 -14.03
C MET A 110 22.69 0.23 -14.83
N VAL A 111 22.68 0.89 -15.99
CA VAL A 111 21.50 0.98 -16.86
C VAL A 111 21.07 -0.40 -17.36
N ILE A 112 22.02 -1.26 -17.77
CA ILE A 112 21.71 -2.64 -18.19
C ILE A 112 21.02 -3.41 -17.06
N ARG A 113 21.52 -3.30 -15.82
CA ARG A 113 20.89 -3.94 -14.65
C ARG A 113 19.50 -3.40 -14.36
N GLN A 114 19.26 -2.10 -14.56
CA GLN A 114 17.93 -1.50 -14.42
C GLN A 114 16.96 -2.07 -15.47
N PHE A 115 17.39 -2.21 -16.72
CA PHE A 115 16.58 -2.84 -17.76
C PHE A 115 16.28 -4.31 -17.47
N GLU A 116 17.27 -5.06 -16.98
CA GLU A 116 17.08 -6.46 -16.59
C GLU A 116 16.01 -6.59 -15.48
N TRP A 117 16.07 -5.73 -14.46
CA TRP A 117 15.06 -5.68 -13.41
C TRP A 117 13.68 -5.31 -13.94
N ALA A 118 13.59 -4.28 -14.79
CA ALA A 118 12.32 -3.85 -15.38
C ALA A 118 11.68 -4.94 -16.26
N VAL A 119 12.49 -5.67 -17.02
CA VAL A 119 12.01 -6.78 -17.86
C VAL A 119 11.53 -7.95 -16.99
N ASN A 120 12.26 -8.28 -15.93
CA ASN A 120 11.85 -9.32 -15.00
C ASN A 120 10.55 -8.95 -14.26
N ASP A 121 10.41 -7.68 -13.88
CA ASP A 121 9.21 -7.15 -13.23
C ASP A 121 8.00 -7.20 -14.18
N LEU A 122 8.16 -6.76 -15.44
CA LEU A 122 7.11 -6.87 -16.46
C LEU A 122 6.71 -8.33 -16.71
N ALA A 123 7.68 -9.26 -16.73
CA ALA A 123 7.40 -10.68 -16.86
C ALA A 123 6.65 -11.24 -15.64
N SER A 124 6.95 -10.75 -14.43
CA SER A 124 6.22 -11.13 -13.21
C SER A 124 4.77 -10.62 -13.26
N LEU A 125 4.58 -9.34 -13.56
CA LEU A 125 3.27 -8.71 -13.70
C LEU A 125 2.40 -9.40 -14.75
N LYS A 126 2.98 -9.78 -15.89
CA LYS A 126 2.25 -10.54 -16.92
C LYS A 126 1.79 -11.90 -16.42
N ARG A 127 2.63 -12.64 -15.68
CA ARG A 127 2.24 -13.93 -15.09
C ARG A 127 1.13 -13.74 -14.04
N GLU A 128 1.18 -12.67 -13.26
CA GLU A 128 0.13 -12.35 -12.28
C GLU A 128 -1.19 -11.99 -12.96
N GLN A 129 -1.13 -11.20 -14.05
CA GLN A 129 -2.29 -10.90 -14.88
C GLN A 129 -2.90 -12.18 -15.47
N ASP A 130 -2.08 -13.07 -16.04
CA ASP A 130 -2.54 -14.35 -16.60
C ASP A 130 -3.23 -15.21 -15.52
N ARG A 131 -2.67 -15.26 -14.29
CA ARG A 131 -3.29 -15.96 -13.16
C ARG A 131 -4.63 -15.33 -12.76
N ALA A 132 -4.69 -14.01 -12.68
CA ALA A 132 -5.92 -13.29 -12.34
C ALA A 132 -7.01 -13.46 -13.40
N GLN A 133 -6.63 -13.55 -14.67
CA GLN A 133 -7.55 -13.81 -15.76
C GLN A 133 -8.13 -15.24 -15.67
N VAL A 134 -7.28 -16.24 -15.41
CA VAL A 134 -7.74 -17.63 -15.22
C VAL A 134 -8.70 -17.74 -14.03
N THR A 135 -8.44 -17.06 -12.91
CA THR A 135 -9.36 -17.08 -11.77
C THR A 135 -10.68 -16.38 -12.09
N ALA A 136 -10.65 -15.26 -12.81
CA ALA A 136 -11.86 -14.58 -13.28
C ALA A 136 -12.70 -15.49 -14.18
N ASP A 137 -12.09 -16.18 -15.15
CA ASP A 137 -12.78 -17.12 -16.04
C ASP A 137 -13.43 -18.27 -15.26
N LEU A 138 -12.71 -18.83 -14.28
CA LEU A 138 -13.26 -19.87 -13.39
C LEU A 138 -14.47 -19.36 -12.59
N LEU A 139 -14.42 -18.15 -12.04
CA LEU A 139 -15.53 -17.55 -11.31
C LEU A 139 -16.74 -17.30 -12.22
N VAL A 140 -16.52 -16.90 -13.47
CA VAL A 140 -17.61 -16.75 -14.46
C VAL A 140 -18.26 -18.10 -14.77
N VAL A 141 -17.47 -19.16 -14.95
CA VAL A 141 -18.00 -20.52 -15.17
C VAL A 141 -18.80 -21.00 -13.97
N GLN A 142 -18.26 -20.82 -12.75
CA GLN A 142 -18.96 -21.16 -11.51
C GLN A 142 -20.24 -20.34 -11.33
N GLY A 143 -20.22 -19.04 -11.67
CA GLY A 143 -21.40 -18.18 -11.66
C GLY A 143 -22.49 -18.70 -12.60
N ARG A 144 -22.12 -19.08 -13.83
CA ARG A 144 -23.06 -19.70 -14.79
C ARG A 144 -23.60 -21.05 -14.34
N ALA A 145 -22.82 -21.83 -13.59
CA ALA A 145 -23.27 -23.10 -13.01
C ALA A 145 -24.25 -22.86 -11.85
N ARG A 146 -23.95 -21.92 -10.96
CA ARG A 146 -24.83 -21.50 -9.86
C ARG A 146 -26.14 -20.93 -10.37
N GLU A 147 -26.10 -20.08 -11.39
CA GLU A 147 -27.30 -19.52 -12.04
C GLU A 147 -28.21 -20.63 -12.59
N ARG A 148 -27.64 -21.64 -13.26
CA ARG A 148 -28.40 -22.81 -13.73
C ARG A 148 -29.01 -23.61 -12.58
N HIS A 149 -28.29 -23.74 -11.47
CA HIS A 149 -28.78 -24.41 -10.28
C HIS A 149 -29.94 -23.64 -9.62
N ILE A 150 -29.83 -22.31 -9.50
CA ILE A 150 -30.89 -21.45 -8.97
C ILE A 150 -32.16 -21.59 -9.81
N ARG A 151 -32.06 -21.51 -11.15
CA ARG A 151 -33.21 -21.72 -12.05
C ARG A 151 -33.83 -23.12 -11.96
N LYS A 152 -33.06 -24.13 -11.55
CA LYS A 152 -33.60 -25.46 -11.29
C LYS A 152 -34.40 -25.46 -9.99
N LEU A 153 -33.83 -24.93 -8.91
CA LEU A 153 -34.52 -24.79 -7.62
C LEU A 153 -35.80 -23.95 -7.73
N ASP A 154 -35.80 -22.86 -8.50
CA ASP A 154 -37.00 -22.04 -8.71
C ASP A 154 -38.12 -22.82 -9.41
N ARG A 155 -37.77 -23.69 -10.36
CA ARG A 155 -38.74 -24.59 -11.02
C ARG A 155 -39.27 -25.62 -10.05
N ASP A 156 -38.38 -26.28 -9.30
CA ASP A 156 -38.75 -27.30 -8.32
C ASP A 156 -39.66 -26.70 -7.22
N LEU A 157 -39.37 -25.49 -6.75
CA LEU A 157 -40.21 -24.75 -5.80
C LEU A 157 -41.56 -24.36 -6.40
N ALA A 158 -41.60 -23.90 -7.65
CA ALA A 158 -42.85 -23.57 -8.33
C ALA A 158 -43.73 -24.82 -8.53
N GLU A 159 -43.12 -25.98 -8.81
CA GLU A 159 -43.82 -27.26 -8.91
C GLU A 159 -44.32 -27.75 -7.55
N ALA A 160 -43.49 -27.67 -6.51
CA ALA A 160 -43.88 -27.99 -5.14
C ALA A 160 -45.06 -27.13 -4.66
N ARG A 161 -45.00 -25.81 -4.91
CA ARG A 161 -46.10 -24.90 -4.58
C ARG A 161 -47.40 -25.25 -5.29
N ARG A 162 -47.34 -25.59 -6.59
CA ARG A 162 -48.52 -26.07 -7.32
C ARG A 162 -49.05 -27.40 -6.78
N SER A 163 -48.18 -28.31 -6.34
CA SER A 163 -48.62 -29.57 -5.72
C SER A 163 -49.26 -29.35 -4.35
N GLN A 164 -48.74 -28.40 -3.57
CA GLN A 164 -49.31 -28.00 -2.28
C GLN A 164 -50.66 -27.30 -2.46
N GLU A 165 -50.81 -26.41 -3.44
CA GLU A 165 -52.10 -25.78 -3.77
C GLU A 165 -53.13 -26.84 -4.21
N ARG A 166 -52.72 -27.86 -4.96
CA ARG A 166 -53.60 -29.00 -5.31
C ARG A 166 -53.97 -29.84 -4.09
N ALA A 167 -53.03 -30.12 -3.19
CA ALA A 167 -53.29 -30.85 -1.95
C ALA A 167 -54.20 -30.05 -0.99
N ALA A 168 -53.97 -28.74 -0.85
CA ALA A 168 -54.81 -27.83 -0.07
C ALA A 168 -56.21 -27.62 -0.68
N SER A 169 -56.37 -27.81 -2.00
CA SER A 169 -57.68 -27.83 -2.64
C SER A 169 -58.44 -29.16 -2.47
N ALA A 170 -57.72 -30.24 -2.10
CA ALA A 170 -58.29 -31.57 -1.86
C ALA A 170 -58.61 -31.83 -0.38
N ASP A 171 -57.99 -31.08 0.54
CA ASP A 171 -58.23 -31.19 1.97
C ASP A 171 -58.28 -29.77 2.56
N ALA A 172 -59.49 -29.29 2.86
CA ALA A 172 -59.69 -28.00 3.50
C ALA A 172 -60.63 -28.10 4.70
N PRO A 173 -60.10 -28.35 5.90
CA PRO A 173 -60.46 -27.63 7.08
C PRO A 173 -59.47 -26.48 7.26
N ARG A 174 -60.01 -25.27 7.20
CA ARG A 174 -59.36 -24.01 7.55
C ARG A 174 -58.95 -24.07 9.02
N ALA A 175 -57.66 -24.20 9.29
CA ALA A 175 -57.13 -24.02 10.65
C ALA A 175 -57.20 -22.52 11.00
N GLU A 176 -58.19 -22.15 11.79
CA GLU A 176 -58.10 -20.98 12.67
C GLU A 176 -56.86 -21.19 13.55
N PHE A 177 -55.90 -20.29 13.44
CA PHE A 177 -54.69 -20.35 14.24
C PHE A 177 -55.04 -19.83 15.62
N ASP A 178 -55.25 -20.78 16.53
CA ASP A 178 -55.53 -20.53 17.93
C ASP A 178 -54.30 -19.88 18.57
N GLY A 179 -54.51 -18.73 19.21
CA GLY A 179 -53.49 -17.94 19.88
C GLY A 179 -53.06 -18.56 21.21
N ALA A 180 -52.53 -19.78 21.18
CA ALA A 180 -52.09 -20.50 22.36
C ALA A 180 -50.82 -21.30 22.07
N ALA A 181 -49.68 -20.62 22.07
CA ALA A 181 -48.36 -21.26 22.07
C ALA A 181 -47.40 -20.53 23.02
N GLU A 182 -47.83 -20.31 24.27
CA GLU A 182 -46.95 -19.77 25.32
C GLU A 182 -45.95 -20.80 25.89
N GLU A 183 -46.05 -22.09 25.54
CA GLU A 183 -45.17 -23.14 26.11
C GLU A 183 -44.17 -23.80 25.14
N SER A 184 -44.22 -23.56 23.83
CA SER A 184 -43.46 -24.35 22.83
C SER A 184 -42.51 -23.53 21.93
N GLY A 185 -41.93 -22.45 22.45
CA GLY A 185 -40.91 -21.67 21.73
C GLY A 185 -39.49 -22.23 21.86
N LEU A 186 -38.68 -22.09 20.81
CA LEU A 186 -37.26 -22.46 20.85
C LEU A 186 -36.50 -21.48 21.74
N ARG A 187 -35.70 -21.99 22.67
CA ARG A 187 -34.94 -21.16 23.63
C ARG A 187 -33.70 -20.58 22.97
N PHE A 188 -33.58 -19.27 23.01
CA PHE A 188 -32.43 -18.51 22.52
C PHE A 188 -31.99 -17.52 23.59
N ARG A 189 -30.67 -17.33 23.72
CA ARG A 189 -30.10 -16.31 24.60
C ARG A 189 -29.76 -15.09 23.76
N TRP A 190 -30.21 -13.91 24.18
CA TRP A 190 -29.95 -12.67 23.44
C TRP A 190 -28.93 -11.78 24.15
N GLY A 191 -28.18 -11.01 23.37
CA GLY A 191 -27.23 -10.01 23.85
C GLY A 191 -26.99 -8.92 22.82
N LEU A 192 -26.40 -7.81 23.26
CA LEU A 192 -26.11 -6.66 22.40
C LEU A 192 -24.61 -6.50 22.18
N HIS A 193 -24.27 -6.21 20.92
CA HIS A 193 -22.91 -5.93 20.51
C HIS A 193 -22.84 -4.66 19.66
N PHE A 194 -21.96 -3.73 20.04
CA PHE A 194 -21.74 -2.50 19.31
C PHE A 194 -20.34 -2.45 18.68
N ASP A 195 -20.30 -2.30 17.36
CA ASP A 195 -19.08 -2.25 16.54
C ASP A 195 -18.66 -0.80 16.22
N GLY A 196 -18.97 0.14 17.12
CA GLY A 196 -18.67 1.57 16.94
C GLY A 196 -19.63 2.33 16.01
N SER A 197 -20.22 1.65 15.02
CA SER A 197 -21.13 2.25 14.01
C SER A 197 -22.47 1.53 13.89
N VAL A 198 -22.51 0.24 14.20
CA VAL A 198 -23.68 -0.63 14.01
C VAL A 198 -23.97 -1.36 15.32
N LEU A 199 -25.24 -1.36 15.71
CA LEU A 199 -25.73 -2.15 16.83
C LEU A 199 -26.17 -3.52 16.32
N ARG A 200 -25.65 -4.59 16.92
CA ARG A 200 -25.99 -5.96 16.56
C ARG A 200 -26.70 -6.64 17.72
N LEU A 201 -27.86 -7.22 17.44
CA LEU A 201 -28.52 -8.17 18.33
C LEU A 201 -27.95 -9.55 18.03
N GLU A 202 -27.23 -10.11 19.00
CA GLU A 202 -26.69 -11.46 18.94
C GLU A 202 -27.66 -12.43 19.61
N LEU A 203 -27.93 -13.54 18.95
CA LEU A 203 -28.85 -14.58 19.38
C LEU A 203 -28.10 -15.91 19.38
N ASP A 204 -27.81 -16.41 20.57
CA ASP A 204 -27.11 -17.67 20.78
C ASP A 204 -28.13 -18.80 20.98
N CYS A 205 -27.92 -19.88 20.25
CA CYS A 205 -28.82 -21.04 20.19
C CYS A 205 -28.17 -22.25 20.86
N ASP A 206 -28.93 -23.00 21.66
CA ASP A 206 -28.43 -24.25 22.23
C ASP A 206 -28.11 -25.29 21.14
N THR A 207 -27.12 -26.16 21.40
CA THR A 207 -26.63 -27.17 20.44
C THR A 207 -27.67 -28.21 20.01
N SER A 208 -28.80 -28.30 20.72
CA SER A 208 -29.92 -29.19 20.41
C SER A 208 -30.78 -28.69 19.24
N THR A 209 -30.72 -27.40 18.91
CA THR A 209 -31.63 -26.78 17.94
C THR A 209 -30.91 -26.54 16.62
N ARG A 210 -31.43 -27.13 15.53
CA ARG A 210 -30.86 -26.98 14.17
C ARG A 210 -31.44 -25.77 13.44
N ALA A 211 -31.37 -24.61 14.07
CA ALA A 211 -31.77 -23.37 13.42
C ALA A 211 -30.80 -23.03 12.28
N THR A 212 -31.33 -22.61 11.13
CA THR A 212 -30.53 -22.20 9.96
C THR A 212 -30.56 -20.69 9.73
N ARG A 213 -31.62 -20.02 10.20
CA ARG A 213 -31.82 -18.59 10.06
C ARG A 213 -32.76 -18.06 11.13
N VAL A 214 -32.61 -16.81 11.53
CA VAL A 214 -33.56 -16.10 12.40
C VAL A 214 -34.19 -14.95 11.64
N ARG A 215 -35.43 -14.58 11.95
CA ARG A 215 -36.10 -13.39 11.42
C ARG A 215 -36.85 -12.64 12.51
N ILE A 216 -37.03 -11.36 12.27
CA ILE A 216 -37.95 -10.49 12.99
C ILE A 216 -39.13 -10.22 12.05
N ALA A 217 -40.34 -10.52 12.51
CA ALA A 217 -41.57 -10.14 11.85
C ALA A 217 -42.32 -9.10 12.69
N ASP A 218 -43.03 -8.20 12.02
CA ASP A 218 -43.92 -7.25 12.69
C ASP A 218 -45.14 -7.96 13.30
N ARG A 219 -45.96 -7.20 14.03
CA ARG A 219 -47.24 -7.67 14.61
C ARG A 219 -48.24 -8.23 13.59
N PHE A 220 -48.06 -7.97 12.31
CA PHE A 220 -48.92 -8.43 11.23
C PHE A 220 -48.33 -9.66 10.50
N GLY A 221 -47.17 -10.17 10.96
CA GLY A 221 -46.49 -11.32 10.39
C GLY A 221 -45.59 -11.02 9.18
N MET A 222 -45.42 -9.74 8.82
CA MET A 222 -44.53 -9.33 7.73
C MET A 222 -43.08 -9.33 8.20
N THR A 223 -42.18 -9.92 7.39
CA THR A 223 -40.76 -9.99 7.75
C THR A 223 -40.09 -8.62 7.63
N VAL A 224 -39.64 -8.08 8.76
CA VAL A 224 -38.90 -6.82 8.85
C VAL A 224 -37.42 -7.04 8.57
N MET A 225 -36.84 -8.11 9.12
CA MET A 225 -35.41 -8.38 9.01
C MET A 225 -35.10 -9.88 9.12
N LYS A 226 -33.97 -10.29 8.54
CA LYS A 226 -33.41 -11.65 8.66
C LYS A 226 -31.99 -11.59 9.19
N SER A 227 -31.59 -12.63 9.91
CA SER A 227 -30.24 -12.78 10.43
C SER A 227 -29.22 -12.86 9.28
N LEU A 228 -28.00 -12.45 9.62
CA LEU A 228 -26.79 -12.74 8.87
C LEU A 228 -26.52 -14.25 8.86
N THR A 229 -25.49 -14.66 8.11
CA THR A 229 -25.02 -16.04 8.09
C THR A 229 -24.68 -16.51 9.51
N PRO A 230 -25.19 -17.67 9.96
CA PRO A 230 -24.88 -18.19 11.29
C PRO A 230 -23.38 -18.44 11.45
N MET A 231 -22.88 -18.14 12.64
CA MET A 231 -21.50 -18.41 13.03
C MET A 231 -21.45 -19.52 14.09
N HIS A 232 -20.43 -20.36 14.02
CA HIS A 232 -20.19 -21.34 15.10
C HIS A 232 -19.45 -20.66 16.22
N THR A 233 -19.97 -20.81 17.44
CA THR A 233 -19.32 -20.38 18.67
C THR A 233 -18.30 -21.46 19.09
N GLY A 234 -17.33 -21.12 19.94
CA GLY A 234 -16.25 -22.04 20.35
C GLY A 234 -16.70 -23.30 21.09
N ASP A 235 -17.93 -23.32 21.60
CA ASP A 235 -18.60 -24.45 22.23
C ASP A 235 -19.42 -25.31 21.25
N GLY A 236 -19.39 -24.99 19.95
CA GLY A 236 -20.15 -25.68 18.90
C GLY A 236 -21.61 -25.23 18.78
N SER A 237 -22.06 -24.25 19.58
CA SER A 237 -23.36 -23.61 19.41
C SER A 237 -23.41 -22.72 18.17
N LEU A 238 -24.61 -22.39 17.70
CA LEU A 238 -24.82 -21.44 16.61
C LEU A 238 -25.19 -20.07 17.17
N SER A 239 -24.48 -19.05 16.71
CA SER A 239 -24.78 -17.64 16.99
C SER A 239 -25.29 -16.95 15.73
N PHE A 240 -26.37 -16.19 15.89
CA PHE A 240 -27.01 -15.41 14.83
C PHE A 240 -26.90 -13.93 15.15
N ALA A 241 -26.53 -13.12 14.17
CA ALA A 241 -26.47 -11.68 14.32
C ALA A 241 -27.52 -10.99 13.44
N LEU A 242 -28.24 -10.04 14.03
CA LEU A 242 -29.15 -9.11 13.36
C LEU A 242 -28.53 -7.71 13.44
N ALA A 243 -28.21 -7.12 12.29
CA ALA A 243 -27.59 -5.79 12.21
C ALA A 243 -28.66 -4.71 12.16
N ASP A 244 -28.51 -3.68 13.00
CA ASP A 244 -29.44 -2.55 13.17
C ASP A 244 -30.90 -2.98 13.41
N PRO A 245 -31.16 -3.70 14.51
CA PRO A 245 -32.52 -4.04 14.90
C PRO A 245 -33.36 -2.79 15.21
N PRO A 246 -34.69 -2.87 15.04
CA PRO A 246 -35.60 -1.77 15.39
C PRO A 246 -35.37 -1.31 16.84
N ALA A 247 -35.28 0.01 17.04
CA ALA A 247 -34.94 0.60 18.34
C ALA A 247 -36.00 0.32 19.42
N ASP A 248 -37.26 0.28 19.03
CA ASP A 248 -38.40 -0.11 19.85
C ASP A 248 -38.31 -1.57 20.31
N LEU A 249 -37.88 -2.49 19.44
CA LEU A 249 -37.62 -3.89 19.82
C LEU A 249 -36.53 -3.98 20.90
N ILE A 250 -35.44 -3.22 20.77
CA ILE A 250 -34.37 -3.22 21.78
C ILE A 250 -34.91 -2.68 23.11
N GLU A 251 -35.66 -1.58 23.08
CA GLU A 251 -36.26 -1.00 24.27
C GLU A 251 -37.20 -1.98 24.98
N ASP A 252 -38.02 -2.72 24.22
CA ASP A 252 -38.90 -3.75 24.76
C ASP A 252 -38.11 -4.92 25.38
N LEU A 253 -37.04 -5.37 24.73
CA LEU A 253 -36.15 -6.42 25.23
C LEU A 253 -35.42 -6.00 26.52
N GLU A 254 -34.91 -4.77 26.59
CA GLU A 254 -34.20 -4.25 27.76
C GLU A 254 -35.14 -3.98 28.95
N SER A 255 -36.35 -3.50 28.68
CA SER A 255 -37.36 -3.20 29.70
C SER A 255 -38.16 -4.43 30.16
N GLY A 256 -38.03 -5.56 29.46
CA GLY A 256 -38.83 -6.77 29.71
C GLY A 256 -40.32 -6.56 29.44
N ARG A 257 -40.67 -5.58 28.60
CA ARG A 257 -42.06 -5.33 28.17
C ARG A 257 -42.48 -6.34 27.10
N GLU A 258 -43.79 -6.44 26.88
CA GLU A 258 -44.34 -7.31 25.85
C GLU A 258 -43.82 -6.87 24.47
N ILE A 259 -43.18 -7.80 23.77
CA ILE A 259 -42.47 -7.50 22.52
C ILE A 259 -43.49 -7.32 21.40
N GLY A 260 -43.55 -6.13 20.82
CA GLY A 260 -44.45 -5.82 19.67
C GLY A 260 -44.08 -6.50 18.34
N TYR A 261 -43.12 -7.43 18.37
CA TYR A 261 -42.53 -8.13 17.23
C TYR A 261 -42.51 -9.63 17.47
N HIS A 262 -42.62 -10.41 16.39
CA HIS A 262 -42.48 -11.86 16.43
C HIS A 262 -41.08 -12.28 15.98
N LEU A 263 -40.30 -12.84 16.89
CA LEU A 263 -39.01 -13.44 16.58
C LEU A 263 -39.17 -14.93 16.30
N GLN A 264 -38.62 -15.38 15.17
CA GLN A 264 -38.78 -16.75 14.69
C GLN A 264 -37.47 -17.31 14.15
N ALA A 265 -37.21 -18.60 14.37
CA ALA A 265 -36.12 -19.33 13.75
C ALA A 265 -36.63 -20.31 12.69
N LEU A 266 -35.85 -20.48 11.63
CA LEU A 266 -36.08 -21.44 10.58
C LEU A 266 -35.43 -22.77 10.97
N CYS A 267 -36.25 -23.75 11.32
CA CYS A 267 -35.87 -25.11 11.67
C CYS A 267 -36.62 -26.08 10.76
N ASP A 268 -35.91 -26.99 10.09
CA ASP A 268 -36.51 -28.01 9.23
C ASP A 268 -37.60 -27.47 8.26
N TYR A 269 -37.33 -26.29 7.68
CA TYR A 269 -38.18 -25.53 6.76
C TYR A 269 -39.42 -24.84 7.36
N GLU A 270 -39.61 -24.90 8.67
CA GLU A 270 -40.69 -24.22 9.39
C GLU A 270 -40.18 -23.05 10.23
N TRP A 271 -40.97 -21.98 10.31
CA TRP A 271 -40.67 -20.82 11.17
C TRP A 271 -41.29 -21.03 12.54
N LEU A 272 -40.46 -21.38 13.50
CA LEU A 272 -40.87 -21.62 14.88
C LEU A 272 -40.66 -20.38 15.75
N PRO A 273 -41.57 -20.06 16.68
CA PRO A 273 -41.43 -18.91 17.57
C PRO A 273 -40.23 -19.07 18.51
N LEU A 274 -39.57 -17.95 18.81
CA LEU A 274 -38.44 -17.90 19.72
C LEU A 274 -38.88 -17.47 21.13
N ARG A 275 -38.33 -18.16 22.13
CA ARG A 275 -38.33 -17.72 23.51
C ARG A 275 -36.95 -17.13 23.82
N LEU A 276 -36.93 -15.84 24.10
CA LEU A 276 -35.69 -15.10 24.33
C LEU A 276 -35.38 -15.03 25.83
N GLU A 277 -34.13 -15.30 26.17
CA GLU A 277 -33.61 -15.12 27.51
C GLU A 277 -32.44 -14.15 27.49
N ASP A 278 -32.45 -13.18 28.40
CA ASP A 278 -31.36 -12.23 28.48
C ASP A 278 -30.08 -12.92 28.95
N SER A 279 -29.04 -12.87 28.12
CA SER A 279 -27.72 -13.43 28.46
C SER A 279 -26.95 -12.56 29.45
N GLY A 280 -27.36 -11.32 29.71
CA GLY A 280 -26.56 -10.34 30.43
C GLY A 280 -25.55 -9.62 29.54
N ARG A 281 -25.30 -10.11 28.32
CA ARG A 281 -24.15 -9.71 27.50
C ARG A 281 -24.41 -8.40 26.76
N ARG A 282 -23.77 -7.33 27.22
CA ARG A 282 -23.64 -6.06 26.50
C ARG A 282 -22.17 -5.80 26.26
N THR A 283 -21.77 -5.64 25.00
CA THR A 283 -20.35 -5.57 24.64
C THR A 283 -20.09 -4.54 23.56
N ARG A 284 -18.91 -3.92 23.61
CA ARG A 284 -18.43 -2.99 22.57
C ARG A 284 -17.04 -3.36 22.10
N LEU A 285 -16.70 -3.00 20.86
CA LEU A 285 -15.32 -3.05 20.39
C LEU A 285 -14.56 -1.81 20.85
N VAL A 286 -13.40 -2.02 21.46
CA VAL A 286 -12.46 -0.97 21.86
C VAL A 286 -11.12 -1.26 21.20
N MET A 287 -10.51 -0.22 20.65
CA MET A 287 -9.18 -0.30 20.06
C MET A 287 -8.13 0.07 21.11
N ASP A 288 -7.14 -0.79 21.31
CA ASP A 288 -5.95 -0.49 22.12
C ASP A 288 -5.05 0.54 21.41
N LYS A 289 -4.13 1.18 22.16
CA LYS A 289 -3.11 2.10 21.67
C LYS A 289 -2.25 1.52 20.53
N ARG A 290 -2.20 0.19 20.42
CA ARG A 290 -1.50 -0.55 19.36
C ARG A 290 -2.37 -0.86 18.12
N GLY A 291 -3.60 -0.37 18.08
CA GLY A 291 -4.53 -0.61 16.97
C GLY A 291 -5.22 -1.97 16.98
N GLN A 292 -5.06 -2.77 18.05
CA GLN A 292 -5.73 -4.06 18.20
C GLN A 292 -7.15 -3.87 18.74
N MET A 293 -8.14 -4.55 18.16
CA MET A 293 -9.53 -4.46 18.59
C MET A 293 -9.87 -5.57 19.59
N PHE A 294 -10.42 -5.18 20.74
CA PHE A 294 -10.85 -6.07 21.81
C PHE A 294 -12.33 -5.87 22.09
N ARG A 295 -13.05 -6.98 22.33
CA ARG A 295 -14.43 -6.96 22.77
C ARG A 295 -14.47 -6.84 24.29
N VAL A 296 -15.06 -5.76 24.80
CA VAL A 296 -15.18 -5.49 26.24
C VAL A 296 -16.64 -5.43 26.67
N THR A 297 -16.91 -5.82 27.92
CA THR A 297 -18.26 -5.70 28.51
C THR A 297 -18.58 -4.24 28.81
N ALA A 298 -19.78 -3.80 28.43
CA ALA A 298 -20.27 -2.44 28.63
C ALA A 298 -21.70 -2.50 29.20
N PRO A 299 -21.85 -2.59 30.54
CA PRO A 299 -23.14 -2.89 31.18
C PRO A 299 -24.21 -1.79 31.04
N ASN A 300 -23.83 -0.56 30.67
CA ASN A 300 -24.75 0.58 30.55
C ASN A 300 -25.07 0.96 29.09
N MET A 301 -24.90 0.05 28.12
CA MET A 301 -25.31 0.33 26.75
C MET A 301 -26.84 0.27 26.66
N THR A 302 -27.48 1.42 26.54
CA THR A 302 -28.89 1.53 26.11
C THR A 302 -28.91 1.98 24.66
N ALA A 303 -30.02 1.75 23.93
CA ALA A 303 -30.18 2.20 22.55
C ALA A 303 -29.88 3.72 22.37
N THR A 304 -30.04 4.51 23.42
CA THR A 304 -29.79 5.97 23.46
C THR A 304 -28.32 6.35 23.67
N SER A 305 -27.48 5.44 24.18
CA SER A 305 -26.05 5.69 24.44
C SER A 305 -25.16 5.45 23.22
N ALA A 306 -25.75 5.27 22.03
CA ALA A 306 -25.05 5.15 20.74
C ALA A 306 -24.44 6.48 20.26
N ASN A 307 -24.04 7.35 21.19
CA ASN A 307 -23.35 8.59 20.88
C ASN A 307 -21.84 8.32 20.98
N PRO A 308 -21.07 8.44 19.88
CA PRO A 308 -19.63 8.12 19.86
C PRO A 308 -18.77 9.04 20.74
N PHE A 309 -19.38 10.02 21.42
CA PHE A 309 -18.72 11.03 22.26
C PHE A 309 -19.17 11.03 23.73
N ASP A 310 -19.99 10.07 24.17
CA ASP A 310 -20.39 10.01 25.56
C ASP A 310 -19.29 9.32 26.41
N TYR A 311 -18.35 10.13 26.91
CA TYR A 311 -17.24 9.71 27.77
C TYR A 311 -17.60 9.71 29.27
N THR A 312 -18.89 9.68 29.62
CA THR A 312 -19.34 9.84 31.01
C THR A 312 -19.01 8.68 31.95
N ASN A 313 -18.38 7.60 31.46
CA ASN A 313 -17.97 6.45 32.27
C ASN A 313 -16.46 6.16 32.26
N ASP A 314 -15.62 7.20 32.25
CA ASP A 314 -14.18 7.11 32.57
C ASP A 314 -13.90 7.07 34.09
N ALA A 315 -14.74 6.37 34.85
CA ALA A 315 -14.44 5.99 36.22
C ALA A 315 -14.38 4.47 36.29
N PHE A 316 -13.34 3.95 36.96
CA PHE A 316 -13.01 2.53 37.16
C PHE A 316 -12.15 1.87 36.08
N PHE A 317 -10.93 2.40 35.89
CA PHE A 317 -9.76 1.51 35.89
C PHE A 317 -8.60 2.19 36.62
N THR A 318 -8.54 1.95 37.93
CA THR A 318 -7.29 1.95 38.68
C THR A 318 -6.93 0.51 39.00
N LEU A 319 -5.66 0.18 38.69
CA LEU A 319 -4.88 -1.05 38.89
C LEU A 319 -4.98 -2.10 37.77
#